data_AF-A0A418WW24-F1
#
_entry.id   AF-A0A418WW24-F1
#
_cell.length_a   1.000
_cell.length_b   1.000
_cell.length_c   1.000
_cell.angle_alpha   90.00
_cell.angle_beta   90.00
_cell.angle_gamma   90.00
#
_symmetry.space_group_name_H-M   'P 1'
#
loop_
_entity.id
_entity.type
_entity.pdbx_description
1 polymer ?
#
loop_
_entity_poly.entity_id
_entity_poly.type
_entity_poly.pdbx_seq_one_letter_code
_entity_poly.pdbx_strand_id
1 'polypeptide(L)'
;MFNNLAGVSEESQNSPADNSGKPRLASISKKAHRYSPHAKSKPKTKEKSAVSTASVQASTDEEDVELLHVAVSSALNVWRKNGLYSFQSLLSTKYEDPLERYALLHNALIEVGREEKRTTEVDFLERSIRSMKADLFMKNGAALRNGLAGKEAMQSLMTTLGANSGIPPASLPELRCVYGAKGIGKFDAPLTPFRMATILHQKFGAANFSGALSELRAKMATDLLPDLRRPQRRHQPPYLWLTLADAAAFNQVQSSFGIACDLRRDLVDKGQVLPRASHVEIAIVILGIAESGKGKASVLVNQIVDTRHMDDLQKAKVAGIVSASVRRLPVTMWPADKMAQRLDLIDELDAMVMDGHRGISPSQVKMESREKEWSEKWARQLSDAQKAAPVSFAAPAA
;
A
#
# COMPACT_ATOMS: atom_id res chain seq x y z
N MET A 1 -68.48 1.56 -0.49
CA MET A 1 -68.40 0.94 0.85
C MET A 1 -67.04 1.34 1.43
N PHE A 2 -66.86 2.56 1.96
CA PHE A 2 -67.25 3.09 3.29
C PHE A 2 -66.63 2.35 4.48
N ASN A 3 -65.61 3.00 5.08
CA ASN A 3 -65.40 3.34 6.50
C ASN A 3 -63.93 3.16 6.90
N ASN A 4 -63.12 4.19 7.17
CA ASN A 4 -63.18 5.27 8.20
C ASN A 4 -63.30 4.76 9.64
N LEU A 5 -62.29 5.10 10.47
CA LEU A 5 -62.31 5.59 11.87
C LEU A 5 -60.86 5.41 12.42
N ALA A 6 -60.03 6.44 12.61
CA ALA A 6 -60.13 7.63 13.49
C ALA A 6 -59.91 7.34 14.98
N GLY A 7 -59.15 8.24 15.63
CA GLY A 7 -58.97 8.35 17.08
C GLY A 7 -57.49 8.54 17.46
N VAL A 8 -56.88 9.74 17.45
CA VAL A 8 -57.13 11.01 18.18
C VAL A 8 -56.56 11.01 19.61
N SER A 9 -55.95 12.17 19.93
CA SER A 9 -55.58 12.79 21.22
C SER A 9 -54.09 12.77 21.57
N GLU A 10 -53.39 13.91 21.47
CA GLU A 10 -53.41 15.07 22.41
C GLU A 10 -52.64 14.72 23.70
N GLU A 11 -51.81 15.55 24.32
CA GLU A 11 -51.43 16.96 24.17
C GLU A 11 -50.36 17.22 25.26
N SER A 12 -49.71 18.38 25.15
CA SER A 12 -49.28 19.20 26.30
C SER A 12 -47.78 19.29 26.65
N GLN A 13 -47.21 20.43 26.23
CA GLN A 13 -46.59 21.48 27.07
C GLN A 13 -45.45 21.09 28.02
N ASN A 14 -44.25 21.67 27.81
CA ASN A 14 -43.78 22.80 28.63
C ASN A 14 -42.39 23.32 28.23
N SER A 15 -42.37 24.58 27.80
CA SER A 15 -41.50 25.73 28.12
C SER A 15 -39.99 25.66 28.43
N PRO A 16 -39.27 26.78 28.20
CA PRO A 16 -37.81 26.85 28.04
C PRO A 16 -37.08 27.35 29.30
N ALA A 17 -35.81 26.95 29.46
CA ALA A 17 -34.90 27.50 30.46
C ALA A 17 -33.72 28.22 29.79
N ASP A 18 -33.83 29.54 29.85
CA ASP A 18 -32.81 30.55 30.04
C ASP A 18 -31.44 30.04 30.56
N ASN A 19 -30.35 30.36 29.86
CA ASN A 19 -29.02 30.27 30.46
C ASN A 19 -28.09 31.36 29.93
N SER A 20 -28.08 32.47 30.66
CA SER A 20 -27.21 33.63 30.51
C SER A 20 -25.86 33.36 31.19
N GLY A 21 -24.84 33.03 30.40
CA GLY A 21 -23.45 32.85 30.86
C GLY A 21 -22.50 33.87 30.22
N LYS A 22 -22.09 34.86 31.00
CA LYS A 22 -21.22 36.00 30.64
C LYS A 22 -19.84 35.60 30.06
N PRO A 23 -19.23 36.47 29.22
CA PRO A 23 -17.87 36.28 28.71
C PRO A 23 -16.82 36.75 29.73
N ARG A 24 -15.75 35.96 29.92
CA ARG A 24 -14.58 36.35 30.71
C ARG A 24 -13.37 36.56 29.80
N LEU A 25 -12.95 37.82 29.73
CA LEU A 25 -11.68 38.31 29.22
C LEU A 25 -10.51 37.62 29.93
N ALA A 26 -9.55 37.11 29.16
CA ALA A 26 -8.17 36.93 29.62
C ALA A 26 -7.21 37.24 28.48
N SER A 27 -6.65 38.44 28.60
CA SER A 27 -5.49 38.98 27.91
C SER A 27 -4.26 38.07 28.08
N ILE A 28 -3.73 37.54 26.97
CA ILE A 28 -2.39 36.95 26.93
C ILE A 28 -1.47 37.83 26.09
N SER A 29 -0.77 38.66 26.86
CA SER A 29 0.58 39.20 26.70
C SER A 29 1.36 38.82 25.43
N LYS A 30 1.74 39.87 24.70
CA LYS A 30 2.82 39.93 23.73
C LYS A 30 4.16 39.74 24.45
N LYS A 31 5.00 38.80 24.00
CA LYS A 31 6.45 38.90 24.18
C LYS A 31 7.17 38.54 22.89
N ALA A 32 7.63 39.59 22.23
CA ALA A 32 8.63 39.54 21.18
C ALA A 32 9.94 38.95 21.74
N HIS A 33 10.55 38.02 21.03
CA HIS A 33 11.96 37.73 21.16
C HIS A 33 12.69 38.08 19.87
N ARG A 34 13.72 38.88 20.08
CA ARG A 34 14.54 39.56 19.11
C ARG A 34 15.40 38.57 18.33
N TYR A 35 15.51 38.87 17.04
CA TYR A 35 16.63 38.52 16.19
C TYR A 35 17.97 38.90 16.85
N SER A 36 18.97 38.02 16.72
CA SER A 36 20.38 38.41 16.68
C SER A 36 21.13 37.50 15.69
N PRO A 37 21.89 38.06 14.72
CA PRO A 37 22.67 37.30 13.76
C PRO A 37 24.18 37.35 14.07
N HIS A 38 24.84 36.20 14.09
CA HIS A 38 26.31 36.09 13.96
C HIS A 38 26.60 34.86 13.06
N ALA A 39 27.08 35.04 11.82
CA ALA A 39 28.45 35.35 11.40
C ALA A 39 29.37 34.12 11.32
N LYS A 40 29.52 33.65 10.07
CA LYS A 40 30.72 33.13 9.38
C LYS A 40 31.83 32.45 10.21
N SER A 41 32.16 31.20 9.86
CA SER A 41 33.54 30.82 9.54
C SER A 41 33.63 29.53 8.69
N LYS A 42 34.48 29.57 7.66
CA LYS A 42 35.12 28.43 6.97
C LYS A 42 36.60 28.47 7.35
N PRO A 43 37.34 27.34 7.36
CA PRO A 43 38.24 26.99 6.23
C PRO A 43 38.27 25.45 5.93
N LYS A 44 38.41 24.94 4.68
CA LYS A 44 39.63 24.69 3.84
C LYS A 44 40.75 23.96 4.64
N THR A 45 41.40 22.84 4.25
CA THR A 45 41.70 22.20 2.93
C THR A 45 42.43 20.83 3.11
N LYS A 46 42.46 20.00 2.04
CA LYS A 46 43.47 18.94 1.63
C LYS A 46 43.56 17.63 2.46
N GLU A 47 43.88 16.43 1.98
CA GLU A 47 44.27 15.84 0.67
C GLU A 47 44.19 14.28 0.77
N LYS A 48 43.94 13.61 -0.37
CA LYS A 48 44.40 12.28 -0.86
C LYS A 48 44.28 11.00 0.01
N SER A 49 43.52 10.03 -0.49
CA SER A 49 43.90 8.62 -0.77
C SER A 49 42.66 7.85 -1.25
N ALA A 50 42.66 7.34 -2.47
CA ALA A 50 42.95 5.96 -2.85
C ALA A 50 41.66 5.12 -3.02
N VAL A 51 41.52 4.64 -4.25
CA VAL A 51 40.62 3.62 -4.79
C VAL A 51 40.28 2.51 -3.80
N SER A 52 38.98 2.27 -3.60
CA SER A 52 38.45 0.92 -3.38
C SER A 52 36.99 0.84 -3.83
N THR A 53 36.81 0.09 -4.91
CA THR A 53 35.56 -0.49 -5.38
C THR A 53 34.97 -1.36 -4.26
N ALA A 54 33.89 -0.89 -3.63
CA ALA A 54 33.10 -1.70 -2.71
C ALA A 54 31.84 -2.19 -3.42
N SER A 55 31.85 -3.49 -3.76
CA SER A 55 30.66 -4.23 -4.13
C SER A 55 29.69 -4.22 -2.94
N VAL A 56 28.48 -3.73 -3.15
CA VAL A 56 27.38 -3.90 -2.21
C VAL A 56 26.87 -5.33 -2.40
N GLN A 57 27.46 -6.26 -1.65
CA GLN A 57 26.89 -7.58 -1.40
C GLN A 57 25.78 -7.43 -0.36
N ALA A 58 24.66 -8.09 -0.61
CA ALA A 58 23.49 -8.14 0.25
C ALA A 58 23.85 -8.83 1.58
N SER A 59 23.94 -8.05 2.66
CA SER A 59 24.12 -8.52 4.04
C SER A 59 22.79 -8.39 4.78
N THR A 60 21.95 -9.41 4.71
CA THR A 60 20.74 -9.53 5.56
C THR A 60 20.39 -10.99 5.88
N ASP A 61 21.40 -11.84 6.06
CA ASP A 61 21.20 -13.22 6.53
C ASP A 61 22.34 -13.71 7.46
N GLU A 62 23.52 -13.09 7.43
CA GLU A 62 24.60 -13.47 8.35
C GLU A 62 24.33 -13.01 9.79
N GLU A 63 23.74 -11.83 10.01
CA GLU A 63 23.55 -11.29 11.37
C GLU A 63 22.57 -12.12 12.23
N ASP A 64 21.49 -12.65 11.64
CA ASP A 64 20.52 -13.48 12.36
C ASP A 64 21.04 -14.92 12.58
N VAL A 65 21.80 -15.46 11.63
CA VAL A 65 22.52 -16.73 11.79
C VAL A 65 23.61 -16.61 12.86
N GLU A 66 24.32 -15.47 12.90
CA GLU A 66 25.30 -15.14 13.93
C GLU A 66 24.64 -15.01 15.31
N LEU A 67 23.50 -14.34 15.42
CA LEU A 67 22.75 -14.21 16.68
C LEU A 67 22.30 -15.58 17.22
N LEU A 68 21.81 -16.46 16.35
CA LEU A 68 21.39 -17.81 16.73
C LEU A 68 22.60 -18.66 17.15
N HIS A 69 23.71 -18.57 16.41
CA HIS A 69 24.94 -19.30 16.73
C HIS A 69 25.56 -18.84 18.06
N VAL A 70 25.55 -17.53 18.33
CA VAL A 70 25.99 -16.94 19.61
C VAL A 70 25.09 -17.42 20.75
N ALA A 71 23.76 -17.47 20.54
CA ALA A 71 22.82 -17.98 21.52
C ALA A 71 23.05 -19.47 21.83
N VAL A 72 23.26 -20.29 20.80
CA VAL A 72 23.57 -21.73 20.94
C VAL A 72 24.89 -21.92 21.68
N SER A 73 25.94 -21.20 21.28
CA SER A 73 27.26 -21.26 21.93
C SER A 73 27.19 -20.85 23.40
N SER A 74 26.44 -19.80 23.71
CA SER A 74 26.18 -19.34 25.08
C SER A 74 25.44 -20.39 25.90
N ALA A 75 24.40 -21.00 25.33
CA ALA A 75 23.61 -22.03 26.00
C ALA A 75 24.43 -23.31 26.25
N LEU A 76 25.22 -23.76 25.27
CA LEU A 76 26.15 -24.89 25.42
C LEU A 76 27.24 -24.60 26.46
N ASN A 77 27.76 -23.37 26.52
CA ASN A 77 28.71 -22.97 27.56
C ASN A 77 28.10 -22.98 28.96
N VAL A 78 26.85 -22.55 29.12
CA VAL A 78 26.12 -22.65 30.39
C VAL A 78 25.95 -24.11 30.80
N TRP A 79 25.63 -24.99 29.86
CA TRP A 79 25.52 -26.42 30.13
C TRP A 79 26.85 -27.02 30.60
N ARG A 80 27.96 -26.73 29.91
CA ARG A 80 29.29 -27.24 30.26
C ARG A 80 29.75 -26.78 31.64
N LYS A 81 29.43 -25.55 32.04
CA LYS A 81 29.87 -24.97 33.31
C LYS A 81 28.97 -25.35 34.48
N ASN A 82 27.66 -25.36 34.28
CA ASN A 82 26.68 -25.39 35.37
C ASN A 82 25.77 -26.65 35.33
N GLY A 83 25.91 -27.48 34.29
CA GLY A 83 25.17 -28.74 34.13
C GLY A 83 23.80 -28.62 33.44
N LEU A 84 23.09 -29.75 33.42
CA LEU A 84 21.83 -29.90 32.68
C LEU A 84 20.68 -29.04 33.25
N TYR A 85 20.56 -28.97 34.57
CA TYR A 85 19.46 -28.25 35.23
C TYR A 85 19.49 -26.74 34.94
N SER A 86 20.68 -26.13 34.96
CA SER A 86 20.83 -24.71 34.62
C SER A 86 20.53 -24.42 33.15
N PHE A 87 20.86 -25.35 32.26
CA PHE A 87 20.53 -25.24 30.84
C PHE A 87 19.02 -25.29 30.62
N GLN A 88 18.34 -26.24 31.25
CA GLN A 88 16.89 -26.35 31.17
C GLN A 88 16.16 -25.14 31.78
N SER A 89 16.69 -24.62 32.89
CA SER A 89 16.21 -23.38 33.49
C SER A 89 16.40 -22.20 32.53
N LEU A 90 17.59 -22.04 31.94
CA LEU A 90 17.86 -20.99 30.96
C LEU A 90 16.90 -21.06 29.76
N LEU A 91 16.67 -22.25 29.21
CA LEU A 91 15.73 -22.43 28.10
C LEU A 91 14.30 -22.04 28.47
N SER A 92 13.88 -22.34 29.69
CA SER A 92 12.53 -22.05 30.16
C SER A 92 12.35 -20.57 30.50
N THR A 93 13.39 -19.91 31.02
CA THR A 93 13.34 -18.51 31.45
C THR A 93 13.56 -17.53 30.30
N LYS A 94 14.47 -17.82 29.36
CA LYS A 94 14.84 -16.87 28.29
C LYS A 94 13.99 -17.00 27.03
N TYR A 95 13.57 -18.22 26.69
CA TYR A 95 12.84 -18.47 25.46
C TYR A 95 11.43 -18.87 25.84
N GLU A 96 10.43 -18.03 25.63
CA GLU A 96 9.05 -18.37 26.00
C GLU A 96 8.39 -19.26 24.94
N ASP A 97 8.79 -19.11 23.68
CA ASP A 97 8.22 -19.84 22.55
C ASP A 97 8.78 -21.28 22.45
N PRO A 98 7.93 -22.33 22.44
CA PRO A 98 8.37 -23.70 22.16
C PRO A 98 9.10 -23.86 20.82
N LEU A 99 8.78 -23.06 19.80
CA LEU A 99 9.44 -23.14 18.48
C LEU A 99 10.88 -22.63 18.55
N GLU A 100 11.14 -21.55 19.27
CA GLU A 100 12.50 -21.03 19.50
C GLU A 100 13.35 -22.02 20.30
N ARG A 101 12.78 -22.59 21.37
CA ARG A 101 13.44 -23.65 22.15
C ARG A 101 13.79 -24.85 21.27
N TYR A 102 12.87 -25.27 20.40
CA TYR A 102 13.09 -26.38 19.47
C TYR A 102 14.21 -26.06 18.47
N ALA A 103 14.21 -24.85 17.88
CA ALA A 103 15.24 -24.41 16.95
C ALA A 103 16.61 -24.33 17.62
N LEU A 104 16.70 -23.80 18.85
CA LEU A 104 17.94 -23.73 19.60
C LEU A 104 18.47 -25.12 19.96
N LEU A 105 17.61 -26.03 20.44
CA LEU A 105 17.98 -27.44 20.70
C LEU A 105 18.43 -28.16 19.42
N HIS A 106 17.79 -27.88 18.28
CA HIS A 106 18.16 -28.48 17.02
C HIS A 106 19.53 -28.00 16.53
N ASN A 107 19.81 -26.70 16.61
CA ASN A 107 21.12 -26.15 16.24
C ASN A 107 22.21 -26.54 17.24
N ALA A 108 21.88 -26.67 18.52
CA ALA A 108 22.79 -27.21 19.52
C ALA A 108 23.23 -28.65 19.18
N LEU A 109 22.33 -29.50 18.65
CA LEU A 109 22.72 -30.83 18.16
C LEU A 109 23.69 -30.76 16.97
N ILE A 110 23.48 -29.81 16.05
CA ILE A 110 24.36 -29.63 14.89
C ILE A 110 25.75 -29.21 15.35
N GLU A 111 25.84 -28.23 16.27
CA GLU A 111 27.12 -27.76 16.82
C GLU A 111 27.86 -28.85 17.61
N VAL A 112 27.15 -29.60 18.45
CA VAL A 112 27.74 -30.74 19.17
C VAL A 112 28.22 -31.83 18.20
N GLY A 113 27.52 -32.03 17.07
CA GLY A 113 27.92 -32.96 16.02
C GLY A 113 29.14 -32.52 15.20
N ARG A 114 29.46 -31.21 15.20
CA ARG A 114 30.65 -30.65 14.51
C ARG A 114 31.93 -30.78 15.33
N GLU A 115 31.86 -31.11 16.61
CA GLU A 115 33.04 -31.26 17.45
C GLU A 115 33.86 -32.50 17.05
N GLU A 116 35.10 -32.27 16.62
CA GLU A 116 35.99 -33.29 16.06
C GLU A 116 36.43 -34.33 17.11
N LYS A 117 36.37 -33.98 18.41
CA LYS A 117 36.75 -34.84 19.53
C LYS A 117 35.51 -35.34 20.27
N ARG A 118 35.11 -36.59 20.00
CA ARG A 118 34.05 -37.28 20.75
C ARG A 118 34.56 -37.69 22.13
N THR A 119 34.12 -36.99 23.16
CA THR A 119 34.28 -37.41 24.55
C THR A 119 33.01 -38.07 25.06
N THR A 120 33.09 -38.85 26.13
CA THR A 120 31.92 -39.43 26.80
C THR A 120 30.93 -38.36 27.28
N GLU A 121 31.43 -37.16 27.57
CA GLU A 121 30.63 -35.98 27.93
C GLU A 121 29.82 -35.44 26.74
N VAL A 122 30.42 -35.40 25.54
CA VAL A 122 29.75 -35.00 24.28
C VAL A 122 28.62 -35.97 23.94
N ASP A 123 28.85 -37.28 24.09
CA ASP A 123 27.81 -38.30 23.86
C ASP A 123 26.67 -38.21 24.88
N PHE A 124 26.96 -37.83 26.12
CA PHE A 124 25.96 -37.59 27.15
C PHE A 124 25.16 -36.31 26.86
N LEU A 125 25.83 -35.25 26.42
CA LEU A 125 25.22 -33.99 25.99
C LEU A 125 24.25 -34.22 24.82
N GLU A 126 24.69 -34.92 23.79
CA GLU A 126 23.88 -35.19 22.61
C GLU A 126 22.62 -35.98 22.97
N ARG A 127 22.75 -37.04 23.79
CA ARG A 127 21.62 -37.81 24.31
C ARG A 127 20.66 -36.94 25.13
N SER A 128 21.19 -36.07 25.98
CA SER A 128 20.38 -35.15 26.80
C SER A 128 19.59 -34.16 25.94
N ILE A 129 20.22 -33.56 24.93
CA ILE A 129 19.57 -32.62 24.01
C ILE A 129 18.49 -33.34 23.18
N ARG A 130 18.76 -34.55 22.69
CA ARG A 130 17.76 -35.37 21.98
C ARG A 130 16.55 -35.68 22.87
N SER A 131 16.78 -36.05 24.13
CA SER A 131 15.70 -36.30 25.10
C SER A 131 14.86 -35.04 25.32
N MET A 132 15.50 -33.88 25.57
CA MET A 132 14.79 -32.62 25.76
C MET A 132 13.98 -32.21 24.52
N LYS A 133 14.52 -32.43 23.31
CA LYS A 133 13.82 -32.18 22.06
C LYS A 133 12.60 -33.09 21.92
N ALA A 134 12.72 -34.37 22.25
CA ALA A 134 11.61 -35.31 22.24
C ALA A 134 10.53 -34.94 23.26
N ASP A 135 10.91 -34.58 24.49
CA ASP A 135 9.98 -34.13 25.53
C ASP A 135 9.23 -32.86 25.12
N LEU A 136 9.96 -31.92 24.50
CA LEU A 136 9.38 -30.68 24.00
C LEU A 136 8.40 -30.94 22.85
N PHE A 137 8.70 -31.92 21.98
CA PHE A 137 7.81 -32.38 20.94
C PHE A 137 6.57 -33.10 21.48
N MET A 138 6.71 -33.94 22.51
CA MET A 138 5.59 -34.61 23.16
C MET A 138 4.65 -33.62 23.84
N LYS A 139 5.20 -32.58 24.48
CA LYS A 139 4.40 -31.54 25.17
C LYS A 139 3.73 -30.57 24.21
N ASN A 140 4.42 -30.16 23.14
CA ASN A 140 3.98 -29.07 22.25
C ASN A 140 3.76 -29.51 20.79
N GLY A 141 3.56 -30.81 20.55
CA GLY A 141 3.64 -31.39 19.20
C GLY A 141 2.67 -30.81 18.17
N ALA A 142 1.50 -30.30 18.58
CA ALA A 142 0.59 -29.61 17.66
C ALA A 142 1.12 -28.22 17.26
N ALA A 143 1.58 -27.43 18.23
CA ALA A 143 2.14 -26.10 17.98
C ALA A 143 3.43 -26.17 17.14
N LEU A 144 4.28 -27.16 17.43
CA LEU A 144 5.52 -27.40 16.69
C LEU A 144 5.26 -27.91 15.28
N ARG A 145 4.33 -28.87 15.07
CA ARG A 145 3.98 -29.32 13.73
C ARG A 145 3.39 -28.20 12.88
N ASN A 146 2.56 -27.35 13.46
CA ASN A 146 2.01 -26.18 12.75
C ASN A 146 3.10 -25.14 12.44
N GLY A 147 4.02 -24.88 13.39
CA GLY A 147 5.13 -23.95 13.18
C GLY A 147 6.17 -24.45 12.19
N LEU A 148 6.48 -25.75 12.21
CA LEU A 148 7.41 -26.40 11.28
C LEU A 148 6.79 -26.56 9.89
N ALA A 149 5.53 -26.98 9.78
CA ALA A 149 4.82 -27.01 8.49
C ALA A 149 4.70 -25.60 7.89
N GLY A 150 4.52 -24.57 8.72
CA GLY A 150 4.59 -23.17 8.30
C GLY A 150 5.97 -22.80 7.75
N LYS A 151 7.05 -23.21 8.43
CA LYS A 151 8.43 -22.99 7.95
C LYS A 151 8.77 -23.77 6.68
N GLU A 152 8.35 -25.03 6.55
CA GLU A 152 8.58 -25.84 5.35
C GLU A 152 7.74 -25.37 4.17
N ALA A 153 6.48 -24.98 4.39
CA ALA A 153 5.66 -24.35 3.36
C ALA A 153 6.27 -23.01 2.92
N MET A 154 6.79 -22.22 3.85
CA MET A 154 7.50 -20.97 3.57
C MET A 154 8.82 -21.22 2.84
N GLN A 155 9.61 -22.22 3.23
CA GLN A 155 10.88 -22.57 2.60
C GLN A 155 10.69 -23.18 1.21
N SER A 156 9.63 -23.99 1.02
CA SER A 156 9.19 -24.52 -0.28
C SER A 156 8.72 -23.39 -1.21
N LEU A 157 7.97 -22.42 -0.67
CA LEU A 157 7.62 -21.17 -1.35
C LEU A 157 8.86 -20.33 -1.67
N MET A 158 9.86 -20.26 -0.79
CA MET A 158 11.13 -19.55 -1.02
C MET A 158 11.95 -20.22 -2.15
N THR A 159 12.01 -21.55 -2.22
CA THR A 159 12.67 -22.26 -3.32
C THR A 159 11.94 -22.13 -4.65
N THR A 160 10.61 -22.05 -4.64
CA THR A 160 9.83 -21.87 -5.87
C THR A 160 9.80 -20.41 -6.34
N LEU A 161 9.95 -19.44 -5.43
CA LEU A 161 9.97 -17.99 -5.74
C LEU A 161 11.37 -17.44 -6.02
N GLY A 162 12.43 -18.03 -5.43
CA GLY A 162 13.83 -17.65 -5.69
C GLY A 162 14.31 -17.96 -7.11
N ALA A 163 13.59 -18.79 -7.86
CA ALA A 163 13.97 -19.15 -9.22
C ALA A 163 13.79 -18.03 -10.26
N ASN A 164 12.88 -17.06 -10.03
CA ASN A 164 12.47 -16.12 -11.09
C ASN A 164 12.52 -14.62 -10.76
N SER A 165 12.63 -14.18 -9.50
CA SER A 165 12.60 -12.74 -9.18
C SER A 165 13.75 -12.22 -8.31
N GLY A 166 14.68 -13.06 -7.86
CA GLY A 166 15.94 -12.63 -7.22
C GLY A 166 15.80 -11.78 -5.95
N ILE A 167 14.61 -11.61 -5.39
CA ILE A 167 14.36 -10.83 -4.18
C ILE A 167 13.62 -11.74 -3.20
N PRO A 168 14.18 -12.02 -2.00
CA PRO A 168 13.54 -12.87 -1.01
C PRO A 168 12.21 -12.25 -0.54
N PRO A 169 11.19 -13.07 -0.23
CA PRO A 169 9.93 -12.57 0.29
C PRO A 169 10.11 -12.14 1.75
N ALA A 170 10.17 -10.84 1.94
CA ALA A 170 10.28 -10.21 3.25
C ALA A 170 9.09 -10.58 4.16
N SER A 171 9.36 -10.92 5.43
CA SER A 171 8.34 -11.03 6.50
C SER A 171 7.52 -9.74 6.64
N LEU A 172 6.31 -9.70 7.21
CA LEU A 172 5.53 -8.43 7.31
C LEU A 172 6.29 -7.24 7.96
N PRO A 173 7.11 -7.43 9.01
CA PRO A 173 8.03 -6.39 9.52
C PRO A 173 9.10 -5.98 8.50
N GLU A 174 9.57 -6.92 7.69
CA GLU A 174 10.55 -6.68 6.66
C GLU A 174 9.90 -6.08 5.41
N LEU A 175 8.62 -6.37 5.10
CA LEU A 175 7.79 -5.62 4.16
C LEU A 175 7.67 -4.18 4.67
N ARG A 176 7.49 -3.95 5.97
CA ARG A 176 7.56 -2.59 6.52
C ARG A 176 8.96 -2.00 6.48
N CYS A 177 10.03 -2.77 6.60
CA CYS A 177 11.39 -2.26 6.42
C CYS A 177 11.67 -1.90 4.94
N VAL A 178 11.11 -2.69 4.03
CA VAL A 178 11.27 -2.60 2.57
C VAL A 178 10.38 -1.53 1.96
N TYR A 179 9.14 -1.42 2.42
CA TYR A 179 8.10 -0.53 1.90
C TYR A 179 7.84 0.67 2.83
N GLY A 180 8.11 0.56 4.13
CA GLY A 180 7.88 1.64 5.10
C GLY A 180 8.95 2.72 5.06
N ALA A 181 8.54 3.92 5.44
CA ALA A 181 9.48 4.96 5.83
C ALA A 181 10.04 4.58 7.20
N LYS A 182 11.34 4.32 7.31
CA LYS A 182 12.01 4.31 8.62
C LYS A 182 11.67 5.65 9.28
N GLY A 183 10.84 5.60 10.33
CA GLY A 183 10.52 6.80 11.10
C GLY A 183 11.80 7.43 11.63
N ILE A 184 11.75 8.74 11.93
CA ILE A 184 12.83 9.37 12.69
C ILE A 184 12.72 8.82 14.12
N GLY A 185 13.60 7.88 14.46
CA GLY A 185 13.53 7.08 15.69
C GLY A 185 13.01 5.66 15.41
N LYS A 186 13.15 4.73 16.36
CA LYS A 186 12.76 3.31 16.23
C LYS A 186 11.23 3.08 16.13
N PHE A 187 10.47 4.03 15.58
CA PHE A 187 9.03 3.97 15.44
C PHE A 187 8.65 3.70 13.99
N ASP A 188 7.86 2.65 13.78
CA ASP A 188 7.26 2.36 12.48
C ASP A 188 6.17 3.38 12.17
N ALA A 189 6.33 4.13 11.08
CA ALA A 189 5.31 5.02 10.56
C ALA A 189 4.33 4.23 9.65
N PRO A 190 3.04 4.59 9.62
CA PRO A 190 2.09 3.95 8.71
C PRO A 190 2.51 4.17 7.26
N LEU A 191 2.41 3.12 6.46
CA LEU A 191 2.76 3.18 5.05
C LEU A 191 1.70 3.98 4.28
N THR A 192 2.10 5.14 3.73
CA THR A 192 1.17 5.93 2.92
C THR A 192 0.95 5.25 1.56
N PRO A 193 -0.28 5.34 0.98
CA PRO A 193 -0.59 4.70 -0.30
C PRO A 193 0.37 5.13 -1.42
N PHE A 194 0.71 6.41 -1.48
CA PHE A 194 1.67 6.95 -2.44
C PHE A 194 3.06 6.33 -2.26
N ARG A 195 3.54 6.21 -1.02
CA ARG A 195 4.84 5.59 -0.75
C ARG A 195 4.87 4.11 -1.12
N MET A 196 3.79 3.39 -0.83
CA MET A 196 3.62 2.00 -1.25
C MET A 196 3.70 1.86 -2.78
N ALA A 197 2.92 2.66 -3.51
CA ALA A 197 2.89 2.62 -4.96
C ALA A 197 4.25 2.99 -5.60
N THR A 198 4.92 4.03 -5.09
CA THR A 198 6.22 4.44 -5.60
C THR A 198 7.30 3.36 -5.39
N ILE A 199 7.33 2.70 -4.24
CA ILE A 199 8.30 1.64 -3.97
C ILE A 199 8.00 0.39 -4.81
N LEU A 200 6.73 -0.01 -4.92
CA LEU A 200 6.33 -1.11 -5.79
C LEU A 200 6.74 -0.84 -7.24
N HIS A 201 6.52 0.38 -7.72
CA HIS A 201 6.93 0.78 -9.07
C HIS A 201 8.46 0.79 -9.24
N GLN A 202 9.21 1.31 -8.27
CA GLN A 202 10.67 1.34 -8.31
C GLN A 202 11.28 -0.07 -8.28
N LYS A 203 10.70 -1.00 -7.53
CA LYS A 203 11.21 -2.37 -7.38
C LYS A 203 10.85 -3.30 -8.53
N PHE A 204 9.60 -3.26 -8.98
CA PHE A 204 9.08 -4.23 -9.95
C PHE A 204 8.94 -3.66 -11.36
N GLY A 205 8.99 -2.33 -11.52
CA GLY A 205 8.71 -1.64 -12.77
C GLY A 205 7.21 -1.55 -13.07
N ALA A 206 6.86 -0.84 -14.14
CA ALA A 206 5.46 -0.68 -14.55
C ALA A 206 4.81 -1.98 -15.03
N ALA A 207 5.57 -2.84 -15.72
CA ALA A 207 5.05 -4.08 -16.32
C ALA A 207 4.59 -5.11 -15.27
N ASN A 208 5.31 -5.21 -14.15
CA ASN A 208 5.04 -6.19 -13.09
C ASN A 208 4.27 -5.61 -11.90
N PHE A 209 3.84 -4.34 -11.98
CA PHE A 209 3.19 -3.65 -10.87
C PHE A 209 1.88 -4.31 -10.42
N SER A 210 1.05 -4.74 -11.38
CA SER A 210 -0.21 -5.44 -11.08
C SER A 210 0.04 -6.81 -10.43
N GLY A 211 1.04 -7.55 -10.91
CA GLY A 211 1.48 -8.82 -10.31
C GLY A 211 1.97 -8.62 -8.88
N ALA A 212 2.80 -7.59 -8.64
CA ALA A 212 3.30 -7.24 -7.32
C ALA A 212 2.16 -6.83 -6.36
N LEU A 213 1.14 -6.10 -6.85
CA LEU A 213 -0.06 -5.79 -6.06
C LEU A 213 -0.86 -7.04 -5.70
N SER A 214 -1.05 -7.97 -6.64
CA SER A 214 -1.74 -9.23 -6.39
C SER A 214 -0.99 -10.11 -5.39
N GLU A 215 0.34 -10.16 -5.48
CA GLU A 215 1.19 -10.89 -4.54
C GLU A 215 1.14 -10.26 -3.15
N LEU A 216 1.25 -8.93 -3.05
CA LEU A 216 1.14 -8.20 -1.79
C LEU A 216 -0.21 -8.45 -1.12
N ARG A 217 -1.30 -8.48 -1.92
CA ARG A 217 -2.63 -8.83 -1.43
C ARG A 217 -2.68 -10.25 -0.88
N ALA A 218 -2.10 -11.21 -1.59
CA ALA A 218 -2.07 -12.60 -1.17
C ALA A 218 -1.33 -12.74 0.17
N LYS A 219 -0.16 -12.08 0.31
CA LYS A 219 0.62 -12.05 1.55
C LYS A 219 -0.12 -11.38 2.71
N MET A 220 -0.71 -10.22 2.47
CA MET A 220 -1.55 -9.57 3.48
C MET A 220 -2.73 -10.47 3.89
N ALA A 221 -3.35 -11.19 2.96
CA ALA A 221 -4.43 -12.11 3.30
C ALA A 221 -3.94 -13.34 4.09
N THR A 222 -2.78 -13.92 3.74
CA THR A 222 -2.23 -15.07 4.46
C THR A 222 -1.74 -14.72 5.86
N ASP A 223 -1.16 -13.54 6.04
CA ASP A 223 -0.50 -13.18 7.29
C ASP A 223 -1.49 -12.49 8.25
N LEU A 224 -2.46 -11.72 7.74
CA LEU A 224 -3.41 -10.97 8.57
C LEU A 224 -4.62 -11.80 9.03
N LEU A 225 -5.14 -12.69 8.19
CA LEU A 225 -6.34 -13.47 8.55
C LEU A 225 -6.14 -14.43 9.75
N PRO A 226 -5.02 -15.16 9.87
CA PRO A 226 -4.81 -16.06 10.99
C PRO A 226 -4.72 -15.33 12.32
N ASP A 227 -4.06 -14.17 12.34
CA ASP A 227 -3.91 -13.35 13.55
C ASP A 227 -5.21 -12.68 13.98
N LEU A 228 -6.08 -12.31 13.03
CA LEU A 228 -7.44 -11.82 13.32
C LEU A 228 -8.38 -12.93 13.82
N ARG A 229 -8.16 -14.18 13.42
CA ARG A 229 -9.02 -15.33 13.80
C ARG A 229 -8.64 -15.98 15.13
N ARG A 230 -7.45 -15.72 15.68
CA ARG A 230 -7.07 -16.24 17.00
C ARG A 230 -7.78 -15.46 18.10
N PRO A 231 -8.47 -16.12 19.05
CA PRO A 231 -9.16 -15.44 20.14
C PRO A 231 -8.19 -14.57 20.92
N GLN A 232 -8.55 -13.30 21.05
CA GLN A 232 -7.76 -12.22 21.63
C GLN A 232 -7.02 -12.66 22.90
N ARG A 233 -5.69 -12.81 22.82
CA ARG A 233 -4.87 -12.74 24.03
C ARG A 233 -4.99 -11.32 24.57
N ARG A 234 -5.18 -11.17 25.88
CA ARG A 234 -5.56 -9.93 26.62
C ARG A 234 -4.63 -8.72 26.45
N HIS A 235 -3.63 -8.80 25.59
CA HIS A 235 -2.75 -7.71 25.18
C HIS A 235 -2.74 -7.66 23.66
N GLN A 236 -3.59 -6.81 23.08
CA GLN A 236 -3.54 -6.55 21.65
C GLN A 236 -2.19 -5.85 21.37
N PRO A 237 -1.28 -6.45 20.58
CA PRO A 237 -0.01 -5.81 20.33
C PRO A 237 -0.24 -4.53 19.50
N PRO A 238 0.58 -3.48 19.69
CA PRO A 238 0.55 -2.25 18.88
C PRO A 238 0.73 -2.48 17.37
N TYR A 239 0.91 -3.69 16.90
CA TYR A 239 1.14 -3.97 15.48
C TYR A 239 -0.14 -4.20 14.68
N LEU A 240 -1.28 -4.48 15.33
CA LEU A 240 -2.55 -4.75 14.63
C LEU A 240 -3.16 -3.50 13.99
N TRP A 241 -3.08 -2.33 14.64
CA TRP A 241 -3.59 -1.10 14.02
C TRP A 241 -2.75 -0.71 12.79
N LEU A 242 -1.44 -0.97 12.84
CA LEU A 242 -0.53 -0.68 11.75
C LEU A 242 -0.81 -1.61 10.56
N THR A 243 -1.14 -2.89 10.81
CA THR A 243 -1.50 -3.81 9.71
C THR A 243 -2.83 -3.44 9.05
N LEU A 244 -3.81 -2.98 9.84
CA LEU A 244 -5.07 -2.46 9.30
C LEU A 244 -4.85 -1.18 8.48
N ALA A 245 -3.94 -0.31 8.92
CA ALA A 245 -3.55 0.88 8.16
C ALA A 245 -2.87 0.52 6.84
N ASP A 246 -1.96 -0.46 6.84
CA ASP A 246 -1.29 -0.97 5.64
C ASP A 246 -2.31 -1.57 4.65
N ALA A 247 -3.29 -2.33 5.15
CA ALA A 247 -4.36 -2.88 4.33
C ALA A 247 -5.27 -1.79 3.74
N ALA A 248 -5.57 -0.73 4.50
CA ALA A 248 -6.31 0.43 4.00
C ALA A 248 -5.52 1.16 2.89
N ALA A 249 -4.22 1.36 3.09
CA ALA A 249 -3.35 1.96 2.07
C ALA A 249 -3.30 1.11 0.80
N PHE A 250 -3.17 -0.22 0.96
CA PHE A 250 -3.22 -1.17 -0.15
C PHE A 250 -4.52 -1.05 -0.97
N ASN A 251 -5.68 -1.02 -0.30
CA ASN A 251 -6.96 -0.88 -0.97
C ASN A 251 -7.09 0.45 -1.74
N GLN A 252 -6.49 1.53 -1.22
CA GLN A 252 -6.44 2.81 -1.92
C GLN A 252 -5.56 2.76 -3.16
N VAL A 253 -4.39 2.11 -3.08
CA VAL A 253 -3.52 1.88 -4.25
C VAL A 253 -4.23 1.03 -5.30
N GLN A 254 -4.91 -0.04 -4.89
CA GLN A 254 -5.65 -0.88 -5.83
C GLN A 254 -6.78 -0.12 -6.52
N SER A 255 -7.51 0.71 -5.78
CA SER A 255 -8.60 1.53 -6.32
C SER A 255 -8.09 2.61 -7.28
N SER A 256 -7.01 3.31 -6.90
CA SER A 256 -6.41 4.35 -7.76
C SER A 256 -5.81 3.75 -9.02
N PHE A 257 -5.20 2.56 -8.94
CA PHE A 257 -4.71 1.82 -10.09
C PHE A 257 -5.83 1.44 -11.06
N GLY A 258 -6.96 0.92 -10.56
CA GLY A 258 -8.12 0.63 -11.40
C GLY A 258 -8.67 1.89 -12.11
N ILE A 259 -8.75 3.01 -11.40
CA ILE A 259 -9.19 4.30 -11.97
C ILE A 259 -8.18 4.84 -12.98
N ALA A 260 -6.88 4.64 -12.77
CA ALA A 260 -5.84 5.05 -13.71
C ALA A 260 -5.88 4.24 -15.01
N CYS A 261 -6.19 2.93 -14.94
CA CYS A 261 -6.44 2.10 -16.11
C CYS A 261 -7.65 2.60 -16.90
N ASP A 262 -8.77 2.87 -16.22
CA ASP A 262 -9.98 3.44 -16.83
C ASP A 262 -9.71 4.81 -17.45
N LEU A 263 -8.97 5.69 -16.76
CA LEU A 263 -8.60 7.02 -17.24
C LEU A 263 -7.76 6.94 -18.51
N ARG A 264 -6.74 6.07 -18.53
CA ARG A 264 -5.91 5.87 -19.73
C ARG A 264 -6.75 5.40 -20.92
N ARG A 265 -7.67 4.45 -20.70
CA ARG A 265 -8.60 3.98 -21.74
C ARG A 265 -9.50 5.12 -22.22
N ASP A 266 -10.11 5.87 -21.32
CA ASP A 266 -11.01 6.98 -21.65
C ASP A 266 -10.28 8.10 -22.41
N LEU A 267 -9.01 8.38 -22.11
CA LEU A 267 -8.19 9.35 -22.84
C LEU A 267 -7.93 8.90 -24.29
N VAL A 268 -7.72 7.60 -24.51
CA VAL A 268 -7.55 7.05 -25.86
C VAL A 268 -8.89 7.03 -26.62
N ASP A 269 -9.94 6.48 -26.00
CA ASP A 269 -11.23 6.25 -26.66
C ASP A 269 -12.02 7.55 -26.87
N LYS A 270 -12.19 8.33 -25.80
CA LYS A 270 -12.97 9.57 -25.81
C LYS A 270 -12.07 10.75 -26.16
N GLY A 271 -10.90 10.83 -25.53
CA GLY A 271 -9.97 11.94 -25.75
C GLY A 271 -9.29 11.91 -27.11
N GLN A 272 -9.19 10.73 -27.75
CA GLN A 272 -8.40 10.51 -28.97
C GLN A 272 -6.92 10.95 -28.79
N VAL A 273 -6.41 10.79 -27.58
CA VAL A 273 -5.07 11.19 -27.18
C VAL A 273 -4.36 10.01 -26.55
N LEU A 274 -3.11 9.79 -26.95
CA LEU A 274 -2.24 8.81 -26.31
C LEU A 274 -1.61 9.41 -25.04
N PRO A 275 -1.87 8.87 -23.84
CA PRO A 275 -1.25 9.34 -22.61
C PRO A 275 0.26 9.07 -22.62
N ARG A 276 1.04 10.05 -22.13
CA ARG A 276 2.51 9.92 -22.00
C ARG A 276 2.87 8.93 -20.90
N ALA A 277 2.12 8.97 -19.80
CA ALA A 277 2.37 8.16 -18.62
C ALA A 277 1.74 6.75 -18.76
N SER A 278 2.44 5.75 -18.24
CA SER A 278 1.89 4.43 -17.95
C SER A 278 0.73 4.54 -16.96
N HIS A 279 -0.20 3.58 -16.98
CA HIS A 279 -1.31 3.57 -16.02
C HIS A 279 -0.82 3.48 -14.56
N VAL A 280 0.35 2.88 -14.32
CA VAL A 280 1.04 2.88 -13.01
C VAL A 280 1.49 4.30 -12.62
N GLU A 281 2.17 5.01 -13.53
CA GLU A 281 2.61 6.38 -13.28
C GLU A 281 1.43 7.33 -13.08
N ILE A 282 0.34 7.16 -13.83
CA ILE A 282 -0.90 7.92 -13.63
C ILE A 282 -1.45 7.67 -12.22
N ALA A 283 -1.49 6.42 -11.75
CA ALA A 283 -1.92 6.10 -10.39
C ALA A 283 -1.03 6.78 -9.33
N ILE A 284 0.29 6.76 -9.53
CA ILE A 284 1.25 7.43 -8.63
C ILE A 284 1.04 8.95 -8.61
N VAL A 285 0.85 9.57 -9.78
CA VAL A 285 0.57 11.01 -9.88
C VAL A 285 -0.71 11.38 -9.13
N ILE A 286 -1.79 10.62 -9.32
CA ILE A 286 -3.06 10.85 -8.62
C ILE A 286 -2.89 10.70 -7.10
N LEU A 287 -2.20 9.64 -6.65
CA LEU A 287 -1.92 9.42 -5.23
C LEU A 287 -1.05 10.53 -4.63
N GLY A 288 -0.06 11.02 -5.38
CA GLY A 288 0.82 12.10 -4.95
C GLY A 288 0.11 13.44 -4.81
N ILE A 289 -0.89 13.71 -5.65
CA ILE A 289 -1.75 14.89 -5.50
C ILE A 289 -2.66 14.77 -4.29
N ALA A 290 -3.27 13.60 -4.08
CA ALA A 290 -4.12 13.35 -2.92
C ALA A 290 -3.33 13.46 -1.60
N GLU A 291 -2.09 12.97 -1.57
CA GLU A 291 -1.23 13.06 -0.40
C GLU A 291 -0.65 14.47 -0.21
N SER A 292 -0.23 15.16 -1.26
CA SER A 292 0.35 16.51 -1.12
C SER A 292 -0.71 17.58 -0.84
N GLY A 293 -1.93 17.39 -1.37
CA GLY A 293 -2.97 18.42 -1.34
C GLY A 293 -2.63 19.66 -2.18
N LYS A 294 -1.54 19.61 -2.95
CA LYS A 294 -0.98 20.75 -3.68
C LYS A 294 -0.76 20.32 -5.12
N GLY A 295 -1.80 20.46 -5.94
CA GLY A 295 -1.72 20.19 -7.37
C GLY A 295 -2.53 21.24 -8.13
N LYS A 296 -1.91 21.90 -9.10
CA LYS A 296 -2.64 22.71 -10.08
C LYS A 296 -3.20 21.78 -11.15
N ALA A 297 -4.43 22.01 -11.59
CA ALA A 297 -5.09 21.21 -12.62
C ALA A 297 -4.24 21.06 -13.89
N SER A 298 -3.63 22.15 -14.35
CA SER A 298 -2.77 22.15 -15.55
C SER A 298 -1.52 21.28 -15.40
N VAL A 299 -0.92 21.24 -14.22
CA VAL A 299 0.27 20.41 -13.94
C VAL A 299 -0.11 18.93 -13.95
N LEU A 300 -1.25 18.58 -13.35
CA LEU A 300 -1.78 17.21 -13.38
C LEU A 300 -2.02 16.74 -14.82
N VAL A 301 -2.75 17.53 -15.61
CA VAL A 301 -3.03 17.20 -17.00
C VAL A 301 -1.73 17.01 -17.80
N ASN A 302 -0.75 17.91 -17.62
CA ASN A 302 0.55 17.85 -18.30
C ASN A 302 1.43 16.65 -17.89
N GLN A 303 1.24 16.12 -16.67
CA GLN A 303 1.94 14.91 -16.23
C GLN A 303 1.37 13.64 -16.87
N ILE A 304 0.07 13.64 -17.20
CA ILE A 304 -0.62 12.50 -17.80
C ILE A 304 -0.50 12.53 -19.32
N VAL A 305 -0.65 13.72 -19.92
CA VAL A 305 -0.81 13.96 -21.35
C VAL A 305 0.09 15.11 -21.80
N ASP A 306 0.69 15.00 -22.99
CA ASP A 306 1.42 16.13 -23.58
C ASP A 306 0.46 17.14 -24.24
N THR A 307 0.29 18.30 -23.61
CA THR A 307 -0.64 19.34 -24.08
C THR A 307 -0.02 20.33 -25.07
N ARG A 308 1.29 20.24 -25.36
CA ARG A 308 2.03 21.23 -26.17
C ARG A 308 1.48 21.39 -27.58
N HIS A 309 0.91 20.32 -28.13
CA HIS A 309 0.43 20.26 -29.51
C HIS A 309 -1.10 20.09 -29.60
N MET A 310 -1.81 20.34 -28.50
CA MET A 310 -3.25 20.19 -28.44
C MET A 310 -3.96 21.50 -28.74
N ASP A 311 -5.08 21.39 -29.46
CA ASP A 311 -6.04 22.47 -29.57
C ASP A 311 -6.75 22.71 -28.22
N ASP A 312 -7.28 23.90 -28.01
CA ASP A 312 -7.93 24.28 -26.74
C ASP A 312 -9.19 23.46 -26.48
N LEU A 313 -9.90 23.05 -27.55
CA LEU A 313 -11.02 22.11 -27.44
C LEU A 313 -10.56 20.73 -26.96
N GLN A 314 -9.44 20.23 -27.48
CA GLN A 314 -8.87 18.95 -27.05
C GLN A 314 -8.38 19.03 -25.60
N LYS A 315 -7.74 20.13 -25.19
CA LYS A 315 -7.36 20.36 -23.80
C LYS A 315 -8.57 20.35 -22.87
N ALA A 316 -9.66 21.02 -23.24
CA ALA A 316 -10.90 20.99 -22.48
C ALA A 316 -11.48 19.57 -22.38
N LYS A 317 -11.48 18.80 -23.47
CA LYS A 317 -11.95 17.41 -23.47
C LYS A 317 -11.11 16.52 -22.54
N VAL A 318 -9.78 16.64 -22.61
CA VAL A 318 -8.86 15.92 -21.73
C VAL A 318 -9.08 16.33 -20.26
N ALA A 319 -9.19 17.62 -19.98
CA ALA A 319 -9.46 18.13 -18.63
C ALA A 319 -10.79 17.59 -18.07
N GLY A 320 -11.83 17.50 -18.90
CA GLY A 320 -13.12 16.92 -18.50
C GLY A 320 -13.04 15.43 -18.18
N ILE A 321 -12.28 14.66 -18.96
CA ILE A 321 -12.04 13.24 -18.68
C ILE A 321 -11.27 13.07 -17.36
N VAL A 322 -10.22 13.88 -17.14
CA VAL A 322 -9.43 13.87 -15.90
C VAL A 322 -10.30 14.27 -14.70
N SER A 323 -11.13 15.31 -14.81
CA SER A 323 -12.10 15.75 -13.78
C SER A 323 -13.04 14.61 -13.39
N ALA A 324 -13.63 13.92 -14.38
CA ALA A 324 -14.51 12.78 -14.14
C ALA A 324 -13.81 11.64 -13.37
N SER A 325 -12.55 11.33 -13.71
CA SER A 325 -11.76 10.34 -12.99
C SER A 325 -11.41 10.77 -11.56
N VAL A 326 -11.06 12.04 -11.34
CA VAL A 326 -10.78 12.58 -9.99
C VAL A 326 -12.02 12.53 -9.10
N ARG A 327 -13.20 12.80 -9.67
CA ARG A 327 -14.48 12.68 -8.96
C ARG A 327 -14.80 11.24 -8.55
N ARG A 328 -14.39 10.23 -9.34
CA ARG A 328 -14.57 8.80 -9.04
C ARG A 328 -13.63 8.25 -7.96
N LEU A 329 -12.56 8.98 -7.60
CA LEU A 329 -11.62 8.52 -6.57
C LEU A 329 -12.29 8.39 -5.20
N PRO A 330 -11.92 7.36 -4.40
CA PRO A 330 -12.45 7.19 -3.05
C PRO A 330 -12.18 8.42 -2.19
N VAL A 331 -13.20 8.89 -1.48
CA VAL A 331 -13.09 10.02 -0.54
C VAL A 331 -12.07 9.70 0.55
N THR A 332 -11.97 8.44 0.98
CA THR A 332 -11.00 7.98 1.99
C THR A 332 -9.53 8.17 1.60
N MET A 333 -9.24 8.38 0.31
CA MET A 333 -7.88 8.64 -0.18
C MET A 333 -7.40 10.07 0.15
N TRP A 334 -8.33 10.97 0.44
CA TRP A 334 -8.04 12.36 0.75
C TRP A 334 -8.05 12.55 2.27
N PRO A 335 -6.95 13.01 2.88
CA PRO A 335 -6.96 13.43 4.27
C PRO A 335 -8.03 14.50 4.51
N ALA A 336 -8.68 14.50 5.68
CA ALA A 336 -9.79 15.40 5.98
C ALA A 336 -9.40 16.89 5.83
N ASP A 337 -8.17 17.22 6.18
CA ASP A 337 -7.56 18.55 6.02
C ASP A 337 -7.34 18.98 4.56
N LYS A 338 -7.39 18.03 3.61
CA LYS A 338 -7.12 18.23 2.18
C LYS A 338 -8.37 18.11 1.30
N MET A 339 -9.54 17.95 1.92
CA MET A 339 -10.81 17.87 1.17
C MET A 339 -11.13 19.15 0.41
N ALA A 340 -10.84 20.32 0.98
CA ALA A 340 -11.02 21.59 0.27
C ALA A 340 -10.17 21.64 -1.02
N GLN A 341 -8.92 21.20 -0.94
CA GLN A 341 -8.00 21.17 -2.08
C GLN A 341 -8.45 20.19 -3.18
N ARG A 342 -9.13 19.11 -2.82
CA ARG A 342 -9.78 18.23 -3.80
C ARG A 342 -10.84 18.98 -4.60
N LEU A 343 -11.68 19.76 -3.91
CA LEU A 343 -12.74 20.54 -4.56
C LEU A 343 -12.14 21.64 -5.42
N ASP A 344 -11.14 22.36 -4.92
CA ASP A 344 -10.43 23.39 -5.69
C ASP A 344 -9.81 22.79 -6.97
N LEU A 345 -9.18 21.61 -6.89
CA LEU A 345 -8.63 20.91 -8.06
C LEU A 345 -9.71 20.56 -9.09
N ILE A 346 -10.88 20.10 -8.62
CA ILE A 346 -12.00 19.77 -9.49
C ILE A 346 -12.55 21.03 -10.15
N ASP A 347 -12.71 22.12 -9.40
CA ASP A 347 -13.20 23.40 -9.91
C ASP A 347 -12.21 24.02 -10.91
N GLU A 348 -10.90 23.90 -10.68
CA GLU A 348 -9.87 24.30 -11.64
C GLU A 348 -9.93 23.47 -12.94
N LEU A 349 -10.14 22.16 -12.85
CA LEU A 349 -10.30 21.29 -14.03
C LEU A 349 -11.57 21.67 -14.81
N ASP A 350 -12.67 21.94 -14.12
CA ASP A 350 -13.92 22.36 -14.75
C ASP A 350 -13.81 23.76 -15.36
N ALA A 351 -13.04 24.67 -14.76
CA ALA A 351 -12.71 25.96 -15.35
C ALA A 351 -11.92 25.80 -16.66
N MET A 352 -10.93 24.90 -16.71
CA MET A 352 -10.21 24.56 -17.95
C MET A 352 -11.16 24.01 -19.03
N VAL A 353 -12.18 23.23 -18.65
CA VAL A 353 -13.22 22.77 -19.57
C VAL A 353 -13.99 23.97 -20.12
N MET A 354 -14.48 24.88 -19.26
CA MET A 354 -15.26 26.04 -19.69
C MET A 354 -14.46 26.99 -20.58
N ASP A 355 -13.19 27.23 -20.28
CA ASP A 355 -12.33 28.14 -21.04
C ASP A 355 -12.08 27.63 -22.46
N GLY A 356 -11.86 26.31 -22.64
CA GLY A 356 -11.72 25.75 -23.99
C GLY A 356 -13.01 25.82 -24.81
N HIS A 357 -14.19 25.83 -24.18
CA HIS A 357 -15.47 26.04 -24.90
C HIS A 357 -15.72 27.52 -25.25
N ARG A 358 -15.19 28.46 -24.46
CA ARG A 358 -15.31 29.91 -24.75
C ARG A 358 -14.52 30.33 -25.98
N GLY A 359 -13.46 29.60 -26.31
CA GLY A 359 -12.67 29.80 -27.53
C GLY A 359 -13.38 29.37 -28.82
N ILE A 360 -14.42 28.53 -28.72
CA ILE A 360 -15.20 28.09 -29.88
C ILE A 360 -16.06 29.25 -30.34
N SER A 361 -15.77 29.79 -31.53
CA SER A 361 -16.60 30.84 -32.10
C SER A 361 -18.04 30.32 -32.23
N PRO A 362 -19.09 31.09 -31.87
CA PRO A 362 -20.48 30.65 -32.02
C PRO A 362 -20.85 30.28 -33.46
N SER A 363 -20.04 30.68 -34.46
CA SER A 363 -20.14 30.21 -35.85
C SER A 363 -19.76 28.74 -36.04
N GLN A 364 -18.74 28.24 -35.34
CA GLN A 364 -18.33 26.82 -35.37
C GLN A 364 -19.38 25.93 -34.70
N VAL A 365 -19.96 26.38 -33.58
CA VAL A 365 -21.08 25.66 -32.93
C VAL A 365 -22.29 25.53 -33.86
N LYS A 366 -22.61 26.59 -34.63
CA LYS A 366 -23.69 26.53 -35.63
C LYS A 366 -23.36 25.60 -36.80
N MET A 367 -22.09 25.53 -37.19
CA MET A 367 -21.61 24.66 -38.26
C MET A 367 -21.70 23.18 -37.84
N GLU A 368 -21.19 22.84 -36.65
CA GLU A 368 -21.27 21.48 -36.10
C GLU A 368 -22.71 21.02 -35.85
N SER A 369 -23.60 21.90 -35.35
CA SER A 369 -25.02 21.57 -35.20
C SER A 369 -25.68 21.30 -36.55
N ARG A 370 -25.36 22.08 -37.59
CA ARG A 370 -25.84 21.80 -38.96
C ARG A 370 -25.31 20.47 -39.49
N GLU A 371 -24.06 20.15 -39.23
CA GLU A 371 -23.44 18.90 -39.66
C GLU A 371 -24.05 17.68 -38.95
N LYS A 372 -24.36 17.79 -37.65
CA LYS A 372 -25.11 16.76 -36.91
C LYS A 372 -26.53 16.58 -37.43
N GLU A 373 -27.26 17.67 -37.63
CA GLU A 373 -28.62 17.60 -38.22
C GLU A 373 -28.59 16.97 -39.61
N TRP A 374 -27.58 17.29 -40.41
CA TRP A 374 -27.38 16.70 -41.73
C TRP A 374 -27.05 15.20 -41.64
N SER A 375 -26.15 14.81 -40.73
CA SER A 375 -25.76 13.42 -40.49
C SER A 375 -26.94 12.57 -39.98
N GLU A 376 -27.75 13.10 -39.06
CA GLU A 376 -28.96 12.43 -38.58
C GLU A 376 -30.01 12.28 -39.68
N LYS A 377 -30.21 13.31 -40.51
CA LYS A 377 -31.10 13.22 -41.67
C LYS A 377 -30.62 12.15 -42.65
N TRP A 378 -29.33 12.10 -42.92
CA TRP A 378 -28.73 11.10 -43.82
C TRP A 378 -28.87 9.68 -43.26
N ALA A 379 -28.61 9.48 -41.96
CA ALA A 379 -28.79 8.20 -41.29
C ALA A 379 -30.26 7.72 -41.34
N ARG A 380 -31.23 8.63 -41.18
CA ARG A 380 -32.66 8.31 -41.34
C ARG A 380 -32.98 7.90 -42.77
N GLN A 381 -32.49 8.63 -43.77
CA GLN A 381 -32.69 8.29 -45.18
C GLN A 381 -32.12 6.90 -45.55
N LEU A 382 -30.93 6.56 -45.04
CA LEU A 382 -30.34 5.22 -45.23
C LEU A 382 -31.18 4.11 -44.58
N SER A 383 -31.68 4.34 -43.36
CA SER A 383 -32.55 3.39 -42.65
C SER A 383 -33.88 3.18 -43.41
N ASP A 384 -34.48 4.26 -43.91
CA ASP A 384 -35.72 4.19 -44.68
C ASP A 384 -35.51 3.52 -46.05
N ALA A 385 -34.38 3.78 -46.72
CA ALA A 385 -34.01 3.11 -47.96
C ALA A 385 -33.76 1.60 -47.77
N GLN A 386 -33.15 1.18 -46.66
CA GLN A 386 -32.97 -0.23 -46.33
C GLN A 386 -34.30 -0.94 -46.04
N LYS A 387 -35.26 -0.26 -45.41
CA LYS A 387 -36.62 -0.81 -45.19
C LYS A 387 -37.43 -0.88 -46.49
N ALA A 388 -37.22 0.05 -47.41
CA ALA A 388 -37.95 0.14 -48.66
C ALA A 388 -37.41 -0.79 -49.76
N ALA A 389 -36.23 -1.39 -49.61
CA ALA A 389 -35.73 -2.39 -50.53
C ALA A 389 -36.42 -3.75 -50.25
N PRO A 390 -37.41 -4.18 -51.05
CA PRO A 390 -38.00 -5.50 -50.86
C PRO A 390 -36.93 -6.55 -51.12
N VAL A 391 -36.78 -7.48 -50.18
CA VAL A 391 -35.93 -8.68 -50.30
C VAL A 391 -36.53 -9.58 -51.40
N SER A 392 -36.30 -9.20 -52.64
CA SER A 392 -36.64 -9.96 -53.85
C SER A 392 -35.40 -10.73 -54.29
N PHE A 393 -34.93 -11.65 -53.45
CA PHE A 393 -34.07 -12.74 -53.88
C PHE A 393 -34.93 -14.01 -53.86
N ALA A 394 -35.82 -14.12 -54.85
CA ALA A 394 -36.40 -15.40 -55.20
C ALA A 394 -35.27 -16.28 -55.75
N ALA A 395 -34.81 -17.22 -54.94
CA ALA A 395 -33.89 -18.26 -55.37
C ALA A 395 -34.55 -19.07 -56.50
N PRO A 396 -33.88 -19.28 -57.65
CA PRO A 396 -34.38 -20.19 -58.66
C PRO A 396 -34.30 -21.61 -58.11
N ALA A 397 -35.45 -22.24 -57.91
CA ALA A 397 -35.54 -23.66 -57.58
C ALA A 397 -35.08 -24.49 -58.79
N ALA A 398 -34.19 -25.44 -58.56
CA ALA A 398 -33.74 -26.45 -59.51
C ALA A 398 -34.42 -27.79 -59.20
#